data_AF-A0A7C2EJJ3-F1
#
_entry.id   AF-A0A7C2EJJ3-F1
#
_cell.length_a   1.000
_cell.length_b   1.000
_cell.length_c   1.000
_cell.angle_alpha   90.00
_cell.angle_beta   90.00
_cell.angle_gamma   90.00
#
_symmetry.space_group_name_H-M   'P 1'
#
loop_
_entity.id
_entity.type
_entity.pdbx_description
1 polymer ?
#
loop_
_entity_poly.entity_id
_entity_poly.type
_entity_poly.pdbx_seq_one_letter_code
_entity_poly.pdbx_strand_id
1 'polypeptide(L)'
;MAVEVAGIRMQNPVMTASGTFGYAEEFEKYFDLNRLGAIVVKTITRLPRAGNPPPRIVETPAGMLNAIGLHNVGIEVFIRDKLPYLRRLSPPLIVNVAGESVEDFRELTKRISDQEGVAGIELNVSCPNVAGGLDFSSDAHLAYRVVKAAREATPLPLIPKLSPNVTDVVTIARAAAEAGADAISLINTLVGMAVDVRTRRPKIGNVTGGLSGPAIRPIAVRMVWQVARAVRLPIIGMGGIVTAEDALEFLIAGATAVAVGTANFIDPEAPVKIIEGLEQYCTANGIQNVRQLIGCLEIPSGSGE
;
A
#
# COMPACT_ATOMS: atom_id res chain seq x y z
N MET A 1 2.26 3.34 -21.35
CA MET A 1 2.07 3.40 -19.89
C MET A 1 2.69 2.25 -19.09
N ALA A 2 3.11 1.13 -19.69
CA ALA A 2 3.53 -0.05 -18.94
C ALA A 2 4.76 0.18 -18.05
N VAL A 3 4.77 -0.50 -16.88
CA VAL A 3 5.87 -0.53 -15.91
C VAL A 3 6.07 -1.96 -15.39
N GLU A 4 7.19 -2.20 -14.72
CA GLU A 4 7.49 -3.47 -14.07
C GLU A 4 7.99 -3.22 -12.64
N VAL A 5 7.39 -3.88 -11.66
CA VAL A 5 7.79 -3.80 -10.24
C VAL A 5 8.20 -5.19 -9.79
N ALA A 6 9.49 -5.42 -9.52
CA ALA A 6 9.99 -6.71 -9.05
C ALA A 6 9.56 -7.92 -9.92
N GLY A 7 9.60 -7.77 -11.25
CA GLY A 7 9.14 -8.80 -12.20
C GLY A 7 7.62 -8.84 -12.43
N ILE A 8 6.83 -8.08 -11.66
CA ILE A 8 5.39 -7.92 -11.87
C ILE A 8 5.17 -6.92 -13.00
N ARG A 9 4.76 -7.41 -14.17
CA ARG A 9 4.42 -6.57 -15.32
C ARG A 9 3.04 -5.94 -15.16
N MET A 10 2.98 -4.63 -15.29
CA MET A 10 1.75 -3.84 -15.17
C MET A 10 1.55 -3.04 -16.46
N GLN A 11 0.31 -3.01 -16.98
CA GLN A 11 0.00 -2.26 -18.20
C GLN A 11 0.06 -0.73 -18.01
N ASN A 12 -0.08 -0.28 -16.76
CA ASN A 12 0.06 1.09 -16.31
C ASN A 12 0.55 1.11 -14.85
N PRO A 13 1.02 2.24 -14.29
CA PRO A 13 1.60 2.27 -12.95
C PRO A 13 0.55 2.35 -11.83
N VAL A 14 -0.76 2.31 -12.13
CA VAL A 14 -1.80 2.58 -11.13
C VAL A 14 -2.37 1.28 -10.58
N MET A 15 -2.29 1.12 -9.27
CA MET A 15 -2.84 -0.04 -8.55
C MET A 15 -3.74 0.41 -7.39
N THR A 16 -4.46 -0.53 -6.79
CA THR A 16 -5.29 -0.25 -5.61
C THR A 16 -4.46 -0.36 -4.33
N ALA A 17 -4.78 0.44 -3.31
CA ALA A 17 -4.19 0.26 -1.99
C ALA A 17 -5.00 -0.77 -1.17
N SER A 18 -4.29 -1.66 -0.46
CA SER A 18 -4.93 -2.61 0.46
C SER A 18 -5.86 -1.90 1.45
N GLY A 19 -7.06 -2.48 1.65
CA GLY A 19 -8.03 -2.04 2.64
C GLY A 19 -9.12 -1.11 2.11
N THR A 20 -8.93 -0.50 0.93
CA THR A 20 -9.91 0.42 0.32
C THR A 20 -10.59 -0.13 -0.93
N PHE A 21 -10.24 -1.35 -1.34
CA PHE A 21 -10.76 -1.99 -2.56
C PHE A 21 -11.29 -3.41 -2.33
N GLY A 22 -11.59 -3.77 -1.07
CA GLY A 22 -12.21 -5.05 -0.73
C GLY A 22 -11.47 -6.27 -1.31
N TYR A 23 -12.22 -7.12 -2.01
CA TYR A 23 -11.69 -8.22 -2.82
C TYR A 23 -11.98 -7.99 -4.31
N ALA A 24 -11.95 -6.72 -4.73
CA ALA A 24 -12.19 -6.21 -6.08
C ALA A 24 -13.61 -6.35 -6.63
N GLU A 25 -14.30 -7.47 -6.38
CA GLU A 25 -15.67 -7.76 -6.86
C GLU A 25 -16.67 -6.63 -6.56
N GLU A 26 -16.53 -5.97 -5.41
CA GLU A 26 -17.42 -4.87 -5.02
C GLU A 26 -17.35 -3.66 -5.96
N PHE A 27 -16.28 -3.54 -6.75
CA PHE A 27 -16.01 -2.42 -7.65
C PHE A 27 -16.32 -2.69 -9.14
N GLU A 28 -16.60 -3.92 -9.55
CA GLU A 28 -16.87 -4.28 -10.96
C GLU A 28 -18.02 -3.49 -11.58
N LYS A 29 -19.00 -3.09 -10.76
CA LYS A 29 -20.16 -2.33 -11.22
C LYS A 29 -19.86 -0.86 -11.56
N TYR A 30 -18.70 -0.34 -11.16
CA TYR A 30 -18.31 1.05 -11.40
C TYR A 30 -17.42 1.20 -12.64
N PHE A 31 -16.50 0.26 -12.88
CA PHE A 31 -15.62 0.28 -14.04
C PHE A 31 -15.04 -1.11 -14.34
N ASP A 32 -14.50 -1.29 -15.54
CA ASP A 32 -13.77 -2.52 -15.91
C ASP A 32 -12.46 -2.63 -15.11
N LEU A 33 -12.42 -3.57 -14.17
CA LEU A 33 -11.26 -3.83 -13.32
C LEU A 33 -10.01 -4.20 -14.12
N ASN A 34 -10.16 -4.72 -15.34
CA ASN A 34 -9.04 -5.06 -16.22
C ASN A 34 -8.28 -3.85 -16.73
N ARG A 35 -8.72 -2.61 -16.43
CA ARG A 35 -7.98 -1.39 -16.73
C ARG A 35 -6.86 -1.10 -15.71
N LEU A 36 -6.87 -1.74 -14.54
CA LEU A 36 -5.89 -1.48 -13.48
C LEU A 36 -4.51 -2.05 -13.82
N GLY A 37 -3.45 -1.39 -13.34
CA GLY A 37 -2.08 -1.88 -13.46
C GLY A 37 -1.80 -3.09 -12.59
N ALA A 38 -2.37 -3.11 -11.37
CA ALA A 38 -2.39 -4.25 -10.46
C ALA A 38 -3.54 -4.10 -9.44
N ILE A 39 -3.92 -5.21 -8.80
CA ILE A 39 -4.91 -5.21 -7.71
C ILE A 39 -4.23 -5.64 -6.43
N VAL A 40 -4.29 -4.79 -5.40
CA VAL A 40 -3.99 -5.18 -4.02
C VAL A 40 -5.28 -5.36 -3.26
N VAL A 41 -5.51 -6.58 -2.80
CA VAL A 41 -6.69 -6.91 -2.00
C VAL A 41 -6.52 -6.48 -0.54
N LYS A 42 -7.62 -6.48 0.18
CA LYS A 42 -7.64 -6.32 1.63
C LYS A 42 -6.67 -7.28 2.32
N THR A 43 -6.04 -6.79 3.39
CA THR A 43 -5.18 -7.57 4.28
C THR A 43 -5.82 -8.89 4.71
N ILE A 44 -5.11 -9.98 4.49
CA ILE A 44 -5.47 -11.33 4.94
C ILE A 44 -4.68 -11.69 6.21
N THR A 45 -5.36 -12.30 7.19
CA THR A 45 -4.75 -12.85 8.39
C THR A 45 -4.99 -14.37 8.50
N ARG A 46 -4.30 -15.04 9.42
CA ARG A 46 -4.39 -16.50 9.58
C ARG A 46 -5.81 -16.95 9.90
N LEU A 47 -6.47 -16.23 10.80
CA LEU A 47 -7.87 -16.46 11.17
C LEU A 47 -8.74 -15.28 10.72
N PRO A 48 -10.06 -15.49 10.53
CA PRO A 48 -11.00 -14.39 10.30
C PRO A 48 -10.96 -13.38 11.45
N ARG A 49 -11.16 -12.10 11.14
CA ARG A 49 -11.22 -11.02 12.13
C ARG A 49 -12.48 -10.19 11.94
N ALA A 50 -13.22 -9.95 13.01
CA ALA A 50 -14.40 -9.08 12.97
C ALA A 50 -14.05 -7.58 12.86
N GLY A 51 -12.83 -7.20 13.27
CA GLY A 51 -12.38 -5.81 13.37
C GLY A 51 -12.77 -5.13 14.70
N ASN A 52 -12.38 -3.86 14.85
CA ASN A 52 -12.63 -3.07 16.07
C ASN A 52 -14.12 -2.70 16.22
N PRO A 53 -14.62 -2.34 17.41
CA PRO A 53 -15.97 -1.80 17.54
C PRO A 53 -16.18 -0.49 16.74
N PRO A 54 -17.41 -0.19 16.26
CA PRO A 54 -17.73 1.12 15.67
C PRO A 54 -17.74 2.24 16.74
N PRO A 55 -17.57 3.52 16.36
CA PRO A 55 -17.35 4.03 15.00
C PRO A 55 -15.93 3.75 14.48
N ARG A 56 -15.83 3.22 13.25
CA ARG A 56 -14.55 2.80 12.65
C ARG A 56 -13.93 3.83 11.70
N ILE A 57 -14.69 4.84 11.30
CA ILE A 57 -14.27 5.87 10.34
C ILE A 57 -14.79 7.23 10.80
N VAL A 58 -13.98 8.26 10.60
CA VAL A 58 -14.32 9.66 10.90
C VAL A 58 -13.64 10.54 9.86
N GLU A 59 -14.37 11.51 9.30
CA GLU A 59 -13.80 12.49 8.38
C GLU A 59 -12.88 13.49 9.11
N THR A 60 -11.81 13.91 8.43
CA THR A 60 -10.90 14.98 8.87
C THR A 60 -10.73 15.98 7.72
N PRO A 61 -10.20 17.19 7.98
CA PRO A 61 -9.83 18.10 6.89
C PRO A 61 -8.94 17.39 5.86
N ALA A 62 -9.36 17.39 4.60
CA ALA A 62 -8.68 16.75 3.48
C ALA A 62 -8.30 15.27 3.72
N GLY A 63 -9.09 14.52 4.49
CA GLY A 63 -8.77 13.13 4.78
C GLY A 63 -9.79 12.41 5.65
N MET A 64 -9.37 11.27 6.20
CA MET A 64 -10.17 10.52 7.16
C MET A 64 -9.29 9.73 8.12
N LEU A 65 -9.81 9.51 9.33
CA LEU A 65 -9.32 8.51 10.26
C LEU A 65 -10.04 7.18 10.05
N ASN A 66 -9.30 6.08 10.13
CA ASN A 66 -9.87 4.73 10.16
C ASN A 66 -9.27 3.89 11.29
N ALA A 67 -10.10 3.06 11.91
CA ALA A 67 -9.73 2.09 12.93
C ALA A 67 -10.48 0.78 12.68
N ILE A 68 -10.28 0.19 11.50
CA ILE A 68 -11.03 -1.01 11.06
C ILE A 68 -10.68 -2.24 11.91
N GLY A 69 -9.43 -2.37 12.38
CA GLY A 69 -8.97 -3.53 13.15
C GLY A 69 -8.69 -4.78 12.32
N LEU A 70 -8.25 -4.59 11.06
CA LEU A 70 -7.96 -5.66 10.11
C LEU A 70 -9.14 -6.62 9.88
N HIS A 71 -10.39 -6.13 9.84
CA HIS A 71 -11.55 -6.98 9.52
C HIS A 71 -11.33 -7.73 8.21
N ASN A 72 -11.23 -9.05 8.21
CA ASN A 72 -11.05 -9.86 7.00
C ASN A 72 -11.60 -11.28 7.18
N VAL A 73 -11.68 -12.02 6.07
CA VAL A 73 -12.32 -13.35 6.03
C VAL A 73 -11.39 -14.49 6.48
N GLY A 74 -10.11 -14.21 6.74
CA GLY A 74 -9.09 -15.21 6.99
C GLY A 74 -8.63 -15.92 5.72
N ILE A 75 -7.44 -16.53 5.78
CA ILE A 75 -6.80 -17.13 4.61
C ILE A 75 -7.60 -18.30 4.01
N GLU A 76 -8.26 -19.12 4.82
CA GLU A 76 -9.05 -20.27 4.33
C GLU A 76 -10.18 -19.82 3.40
N VAL A 77 -10.98 -18.85 3.87
CA VAL A 77 -12.12 -18.33 3.11
C VAL A 77 -11.62 -17.51 1.92
N PHE A 78 -10.51 -16.79 2.05
CA PHE A 78 -9.92 -16.07 0.93
C PHE A 78 -9.53 -17.01 -0.21
N ILE A 79 -8.80 -18.09 0.08
CA ILE A 79 -8.37 -19.06 -0.93
C ILE A 79 -9.57 -19.77 -1.56
N ARG A 80 -10.55 -20.18 -0.74
CA ARG A 80 -11.72 -20.94 -1.22
C ARG A 80 -12.69 -20.08 -2.04
N ASP A 81 -13.00 -18.87 -1.57
CA ASP A 81 -14.15 -18.12 -2.07
C ASP A 81 -13.77 -16.85 -2.85
N LYS A 82 -12.64 -16.21 -2.53
CA LYS A 82 -12.26 -14.91 -3.12
C LYS A 82 -11.23 -15.05 -4.24
N LEU A 83 -10.22 -15.90 -4.04
CA LEU A 83 -9.15 -16.11 -5.00
C LEU A 83 -9.64 -16.65 -6.37
N PRO A 84 -10.62 -17.57 -6.47
CA PRO A 84 -11.10 -18.04 -7.78
C PRO A 84 -11.68 -16.92 -8.65
N TYR A 85 -12.39 -15.98 -8.03
CA TYR A 85 -12.91 -14.80 -8.71
C TYR A 85 -11.76 -13.90 -9.20
N LEU A 86 -10.81 -13.59 -8.31
CA LEU A 86 -9.68 -12.70 -8.60
C LEU A 86 -8.78 -13.22 -9.74
N ARG A 87 -8.58 -14.53 -9.84
CA ARG A 87 -7.80 -15.18 -10.91
C ARG A 87 -8.36 -14.97 -12.31
N ARG A 88 -9.62 -14.57 -12.45
CA ARG A 88 -10.25 -14.30 -13.74
C ARG A 88 -9.93 -12.89 -14.26
N LEU A 89 -9.41 -12.02 -13.40
CA LEU A 89 -9.03 -10.66 -13.76
C LEU A 89 -7.63 -10.68 -14.39
N SER A 90 -7.43 -9.82 -15.39
CA SER A 90 -6.17 -9.68 -16.13
C SER A 90 -5.04 -8.99 -15.35
N PRO A 91 -5.30 -7.97 -14.48
CA PRO A 91 -4.25 -7.31 -13.73
C PRO A 91 -3.57 -8.28 -12.75
N PRO A 92 -2.25 -8.17 -12.54
CA PRO A 92 -1.55 -8.96 -11.54
C PRO A 92 -2.15 -8.75 -10.15
N LEU A 93 -2.42 -9.86 -9.47
CA LEU A 93 -2.93 -9.88 -8.11
C LEU A 93 -1.79 -9.84 -7.09
N ILE A 94 -1.81 -8.85 -6.21
CA ILE A 94 -0.93 -8.75 -5.05
C ILE A 94 -1.76 -9.00 -3.79
N VAL A 95 -1.36 -9.98 -2.97
CA VAL A 95 -2.06 -10.30 -1.73
C VAL A 95 -1.39 -9.61 -0.56
N ASN A 96 -2.10 -8.71 0.11
CA ASN A 96 -1.63 -8.08 1.34
C ASN A 96 -1.85 -9.03 2.53
N VAL A 97 -0.84 -9.23 3.38
CA VAL A 97 -0.92 -10.10 4.56
C VAL A 97 -0.47 -9.38 5.83
N ALA A 98 -1.06 -9.74 6.97
CA ALA A 98 -0.61 -9.32 8.29
C ALA A 98 -0.58 -10.52 9.25
N GLY A 99 0.52 -10.66 9.99
CA GLY A 99 0.70 -11.67 11.03
C GLY A 99 0.80 -11.05 12.42
N GLU A 100 0.61 -11.86 13.46
CA GLU A 100 0.82 -11.44 14.86
C GLU A 100 2.24 -11.74 15.37
N SER A 101 2.98 -12.54 14.61
CA SER A 101 4.34 -12.97 14.91
C SER A 101 5.16 -13.11 13.62
N VAL A 102 6.48 -13.22 13.73
CA VAL A 102 7.35 -13.54 12.57
C VAL A 102 6.92 -14.86 11.91
N GLU A 103 6.53 -15.85 12.71
CA GLU A 103 6.08 -17.14 12.21
C GLU A 103 4.72 -17.05 11.52
N ASP A 104 3.80 -16.22 12.03
CA ASP A 104 2.52 -15.96 11.35
C ASP A 104 2.74 -15.37 9.96
N PHE A 105 3.66 -14.40 9.83
CA PHE A 105 4.02 -13.83 8.53
C PHE A 105 4.61 -14.90 7.61
N ARG A 106 5.49 -15.76 8.11
CA ARG A 106 6.09 -16.87 7.34
C ARG A 106 5.02 -17.86 6.87
N GLU A 107 4.14 -18.32 7.76
CA GLU A 107 3.08 -19.27 7.44
C GLU A 107 2.09 -18.69 6.42
N LEU A 108 1.62 -17.45 6.64
CA LEU A 108 0.73 -16.77 5.70
C LEU A 108 1.36 -16.61 4.33
N THR A 109 2.63 -16.18 4.30
CA THR A 109 3.39 -16.02 3.06
C THR A 109 3.51 -17.35 2.32
N LYS A 110 3.85 -18.44 3.02
CA LYS A 110 3.96 -19.79 2.43
C LYS A 110 2.63 -20.23 1.82
N ARG A 111 1.54 -20.10 2.58
CA ARG A 111 0.21 -20.53 2.16
C ARG A 111 -0.31 -19.78 0.94
N ILE A 112 -0.05 -18.47 0.85
CA ILE A 112 -0.36 -17.67 -0.33
C ILE A 112 0.56 -18.05 -1.50
N SER A 113 1.84 -18.30 -1.23
CA SER A 113 2.81 -18.72 -2.25
C SER A 113 2.47 -20.05 -2.92
N ASP A 114 1.78 -20.94 -2.21
CA ASP A 114 1.34 -22.23 -2.75
C ASP A 114 0.11 -22.10 -3.66
N GLN A 115 -0.43 -20.88 -3.82
CA GLN A 115 -1.56 -20.61 -4.68
C GLN A 115 -1.12 -20.07 -6.04
N GLU A 116 -1.68 -20.62 -7.11
CA GLU A 116 -1.53 -20.07 -8.46
C GLU A 116 -2.24 -18.71 -8.59
N GLY A 117 -1.83 -17.92 -9.59
CA GLY A 117 -2.47 -16.64 -9.94
C GLY A 117 -2.22 -15.49 -8.96
N VAL A 118 -1.28 -15.65 -8.02
CA VAL A 118 -0.78 -14.57 -7.17
C VAL A 118 0.54 -14.07 -7.74
N ALA A 119 0.61 -12.80 -8.12
CA ALA A 119 1.79 -12.17 -8.72
C ALA A 119 2.80 -11.65 -7.71
N GLY A 120 2.38 -11.39 -6.46
CA GLY A 120 3.25 -10.93 -5.39
C GLY A 120 2.54 -10.88 -4.04
N ILE A 121 3.31 -10.67 -2.97
CA ILE A 121 2.81 -10.61 -1.60
C ILE A 121 3.26 -9.29 -0.97
N GLU A 122 2.30 -8.51 -0.48
CA GLU A 122 2.56 -7.27 0.25
C GLU A 122 2.52 -7.55 1.76
N LEU A 123 3.66 -7.39 2.45
CA LEU A 123 3.76 -7.62 3.89
C LEU A 123 3.37 -6.35 4.64
N ASN A 124 2.21 -6.37 5.29
CA ASN A 124 1.78 -5.26 6.13
C ASN A 124 2.47 -5.30 7.49
N VAL A 125 3.72 -4.85 7.52
CA VAL A 125 4.54 -4.73 8.74
C VAL A 125 4.15 -3.51 9.58
N SER A 126 3.14 -2.75 9.17
CA SER A 126 2.79 -1.46 9.78
C SER A 126 1.66 -1.51 10.81
N CYS A 127 1.11 -2.68 11.13
CA CYS A 127 -0.04 -2.77 12.04
C CYS A 127 0.43 -2.71 13.51
N PRO A 128 0.07 -1.66 14.27
CA PRO A 128 0.63 -1.40 15.61
C PRO A 128 0.03 -2.27 16.73
N ASN A 129 -0.90 -3.17 16.41
CA ASN A 129 -1.70 -3.91 17.40
C ASN A 129 -1.59 -5.42 17.19
N VAL A 130 -0.44 -5.97 17.56
CA VAL A 130 -0.30 -7.41 17.83
C VAL A 130 -0.24 -7.60 19.34
N ALA A 131 -1.05 -8.54 19.84
CA ALA A 131 -1.13 -8.85 21.26
C ALA A 131 0.25 -9.34 21.74
N GLY A 132 1.03 -8.43 22.35
CA GLY A 132 2.43 -8.70 22.71
C GLY A 132 3.36 -7.48 22.71
N GLY A 133 2.93 -6.31 22.20
CA GLY A 133 3.68 -5.06 22.32
C GLY A 133 4.87 -4.91 21.35
N LEU A 134 4.95 -5.74 20.31
CA LEU A 134 5.97 -5.63 19.27
C LEU A 134 5.48 -4.68 18.17
N ASP A 135 6.13 -3.53 18.03
CA ASP A 135 5.87 -2.60 16.94
C ASP A 135 6.77 -2.95 15.73
N PHE A 136 6.29 -3.86 14.88
CA PHE A 136 6.97 -4.19 13.61
C PHE A 136 7.17 -2.99 12.69
N SER A 137 6.42 -1.90 12.93
CA SER A 137 6.32 -0.76 12.06
C SER A 137 7.45 0.25 12.24
N SER A 138 8.10 0.24 13.41
CA SER A 138 9.11 1.23 13.81
C SER A 138 10.49 0.67 14.14
N ASP A 139 10.65 -0.65 14.17
CA ASP A 139 11.92 -1.32 14.47
C ASP A 139 12.51 -1.99 13.22
N ALA A 140 13.71 -1.53 12.82
CA ALA A 140 14.43 -2.03 11.65
C ALA A 140 14.82 -3.51 11.77
N HIS A 141 15.20 -3.97 12.96
CA HIS A 141 15.57 -5.37 13.20
C HIS A 141 14.34 -6.28 13.12
N LEU A 142 13.19 -5.84 13.65
CA LEU A 142 11.94 -6.60 13.50
C LEU A 142 11.47 -6.63 12.05
N ALA A 143 11.54 -5.51 11.32
CA ALA A 143 11.25 -5.47 9.89
C ALA A 143 12.14 -6.44 9.11
N TYR A 144 13.47 -6.43 9.37
CA TYR A 144 14.41 -7.39 8.78
C TYR A 144 13.98 -8.84 9.03
N ARG A 145 13.67 -9.19 10.29
CA ARG A 145 13.30 -10.56 10.67
C ARG A 145 12.02 -11.04 9.98
N VAL A 146 10.99 -10.18 9.91
CA VAL A 146 9.72 -10.51 9.23
C VAL A 146 9.97 -10.73 7.74
N VAL A 147 10.66 -9.81 7.07
CA VAL A 147 10.94 -9.90 5.64
C VAL A 147 11.80 -11.12 5.33
N LYS A 148 12.83 -11.39 6.15
CA LYS A 148 13.72 -12.54 5.97
C LYS A 148 12.95 -13.86 6.09
N ALA A 149 12.12 -14.00 7.13
CA ALA A 149 11.31 -15.20 7.33
C ALA A 149 10.28 -15.40 6.19
N ALA A 150 9.65 -14.32 5.72
CA ALA A 150 8.76 -14.37 4.56
C ALA A 150 9.51 -14.76 3.28
N ARG A 151 10.72 -14.22 3.06
CA ARG A 151 11.57 -14.56 1.90
C ARG A 151 11.91 -16.03 1.83
N GLU A 152 12.16 -16.67 2.97
CA GLU A 152 12.43 -18.10 3.04
C GLU A 152 11.20 -18.98 2.74
N ALA A 153 9.99 -18.41 2.82
CA ALA A 153 8.73 -19.12 2.62
C ALA A 153 8.16 -19.04 1.19
N THR A 154 8.69 -18.16 0.34
CA THR A 154 8.15 -17.96 -1.02
C THR A 154 9.26 -17.61 -2.01
N PRO A 155 9.11 -17.92 -3.31
CA PRO A 155 9.89 -17.32 -4.39
C PRO A 155 9.18 -16.11 -5.04
N LEU A 156 7.91 -15.82 -4.70
CA LEU A 156 7.16 -14.71 -5.28
C LEU A 156 7.76 -13.34 -4.89
N PRO A 157 7.53 -12.28 -5.68
CA PRO A 157 7.89 -10.92 -5.30
C PRO A 157 7.35 -10.54 -3.92
N LEU A 158 8.25 -10.12 -3.03
CA LEU A 158 7.93 -9.65 -1.68
C LEU A 158 8.03 -8.14 -1.56
N ILE A 159 6.95 -7.54 -1.07
CA ILE A 159 6.75 -6.09 -1.02
C ILE A 159 6.42 -5.66 0.41
N PRO A 160 7.40 -5.32 1.26
CA PRO A 160 7.11 -4.82 2.59
C PRO A 160 6.47 -3.43 2.52
N LYS A 161 5.34 -3.27 3.22
CA LYS A 161 4.60 -2.01 3.30
C LYS A 161 4.99 -1.23 4.55
N LEU A 162 5.72 -0.13 4.36
CA LEU A 162 6.34 0.62 5.45
C LEU A 162 5.39 1.62 6.11
N SER A 163 5.59 1.80 7.41
CA SER A 163 4.88 2.80 8.21
C SER A 163 5.56 4.17 8.08
N PRO A 164 4.78 5.26 8.06
CA PRO A 164 5.31 6.60 8.16
C PRO A 164 5.56 7.04 9.62
N ASN A 165 5.17 6.23 10.61
CA ASN A 165 5.22 6.62 12.03
C ASN A 165 6.58 6.32 12.65
N VAL A 166 7.65 6.81 12.01
CA VAL A 166 9.04 6.54 12.36
C VAL A 166 9.87 7.82 12.24
N THR A 167 10.98 7.89 12.99
CA THR A 167 11.94 9.00 12.87
C THR A 167 12.67 8.95 11.53
N ASP A 168 13.11 7.77 11.11
CA ASP A 168 13.81 7.56 9.84
C ASP A 168 13.28 6.32 9.10
N VAL A 169 12.54 6.57 8.01
CA VAL A 169 11.99 5.52 7.15
C VAL A 169 13.08 4.84 6.30
N VAL A 170 14.20 5.53 6.04
CA VAL A 170 15.30 4.98 5.23
C VAL A 170 15.96 3.81 5.95
N THR A 171 16.17 3.91 7.26
CA THR A 171 16.72 2.82 8.07
C THR A 171 15.85 1.55 7.97
N ILE A 172 14.52 1.67 8.03
CA ILE A 172 13.59 0.54 7.89
C ILE A 172 13.63 -0.03 6.46
N ALA A 173 13.64 0.86 5.45
CA ALA A 173 13.69 0.46 4.05
C ALA A 173 14.97 -0.32 3.70
N ARG A 174 16.12 0.10 4.20
CA ARG A 174 17.40 -0.62 4.03
C ARG A 174 17.36 -1.99 4.67
N ALA A 175 16.85 -2.09 5.89
CA ALA A 175 16.70 -3.36 6.59
C ALA A 175 15.78 -4.33 5.83
N ALA A 176 14.66 -3.84 5.28
CA ALA A 176 13.78 -4.64 4.42
C ALA A 176 14.49 -5.11 3.14
N ALA A 177 15.26 -4.23 2.49
CA ALA A 177 16.03 -4.58 1.30
C ALA A 177 17.09 -5.66 1.57
N GLU A 178 17.88 -5.49 2.64
CA GLU A 178 18.90 -6.46 3.08
C GLU A 178 18.31 -7.83 3.46
N ALA A 179 17.06 -7.85 3.96
CA ALA A 179 16.35 -9.07 4.30
C ALA A 179 15.83 -9.85 3.08
N GLY A 180 15.85 -9.24 1.89
CA GLY A 180 15.43 -9.87 0.63
C GLY A 180 14.09 -9.40 0.09
N ALA A 181 13.66 -8.18 0.41
CA ALA A 181 12.56 -7.54 -0.30
C ALA A 181 12.88 -7.34 -1.78
N ASP A 182 11.89 -7.49 -2.66
CA ASP A 182 12.05 -7.26 -4.10
C ASP A 182 11.54 -5.88 -4.53
N ALA A 183 10.58 -5.32 -3.78
CA ALA A 183 10.10 -3.95 -3.89
C ALA A 183 9.73 -3.42 -2.50
N ILE A 184 9.47 -2.12 -2.38
CA ILE A 184 8.97 -1.51 -1.15
C ILE A 184 7.71 -0.72 -1.47
N SER A 185 6.66 -0.86 -0.66
CA SER A 185 5.48 0.02 -0.75
C SER A 185 5.41 0.96 0.44
N LEU A 186 5.10 2.23 0.19
CA LEU A 186 4.96 3.24 1.25
C LEU A 186 4.15 4.44 0.80
N ILE A 187 3.37 5.08 1.66
CA ILE A 187 3.28 4.86 3.12
C ILE A 187 1.97 4.17 3.52
N ASN A 188 1.96 3.52 4.68
CA ASN A 188 0.70 3.30 5.39
C ASN A 188 0.19 4.61 6.05
N THR A 189 -0.88 4.55 6.82
CA THR A 189 -1.50 5.71 7.45
C THR A 189 -0.66 6.30 8.59
N LEU A 190 -0.74 7.61 8.77
CA LEU A 190 -0.24 8.29 9.96
C LEU A 190 -1.17 8.07 11.15
N VAL A 191 -0.70 8.21 12.39
CA VAL A 191 -1.58 8.16 13.56
C VAL A 191 -2.23 9.52 13.81
N GLY A 192 -3.56 9.54 13.98
CA GLY A 192 -4.32 10.74 14.31
C GLY A 192 -5.44 10.50 15.30
N MET A 193 -6.02 11.60 15.80
CA MET A 193 -7.16 11.62 16.72
C MET A 193 -8.13 12.72 16.30
N ALA A 194 -9.43 12.48 16.49
CA ALA A 194 -10.45 13.50 16.39
C ALA A 194 -11.29 13.49 17.67
N VAL A 195 -11.54 14.66 18.25
CA VAL A 195 -12.30 14.82 19.51
C VAL A 195 -13.63 15.49 19.21
N ASP A 196 -14.70 14.95 19.77
CA ASP A 196 -15.99 15.62 19.82
C ASP A 196 -15.96 16.67 20.93
N VAL A 197 -16.04 17.94 20.56
CA VAL A 197 -15.88 19.07 21.49
C VAL A 197 -17.03 19.22 22.49
N ARG A 198 -18.21 18.65 22.18
CA ARG A 198 -19.40 18.73 23.06
C ARG A 198 -19.34 17.67 24.16
N THR A 199 -18.95 16.46 23.79
CA THR A 199 -18.87 15.30 24.70
C THR A 199 -17.48 15.12 25.31
N ARG A 200 -16.45 15.77 24.76
CA ARG A 200 -15.03 15.62 25.11
C ARG A 200 -14.53 14.18 24.95
N ARG A 201 -15.12 13.42 24.03
CA ARG A 201 -14.77 12.02 23.74
C ARG A 201 -14.12 11.88 22.37
N PRO A 202 -13.30 10.84 22.14
CA PRO A 202 -12.84 10.51 20.80
C PRO A 202 -14.02 10.25 19.86
N LYS A 203 -13.94 10.78 18.63
CA LYS A 203 -14.93 10.51 17.58
C LYS A 203 -14.81 9.11 17.00
N ILE A 204 -13.64 8.48 17.13
CA ILE A 204 -13.37 7.12 16.66
C ILE A 204 -13.33 6.16 17.85
N GLY A 205 -13.90 4.96 17.68
CA GLY A 205 -14.08 4.00 18.78
C GLY A 205 -12.78 3.51 19.40
N ASN A 206 -11.68 3.53 18.64
CA ASN A 206 -10.36 3.08 19.07
C ASN A 206 -9.47 4.21 19.64
N VAL A 207 -10.06 5.35 20.03
CA VAL A 207 -9.37 6.57 20.54
C VAL A 207 -8.53 7.27 19.47
N THR A 208 -7.60 6.55 18.85
CA THR A 208 -6.82 6.97 17.67
C THR A 208 -7.19 6.15 16.45
N GLY A 209 -6.78 6.63 15.27
CA GLY A 209 -6.94 5.91 14.01
C GLY A 209 -5.87 6.30 13.00
N GLY A 210 -5.83 5.55 11.89
CA GLY A 210 -4.99 5.84 10.75
C GLY A 210 -5.53 6.99 9.92
N LEU A 211 -4.81 8.10 9.87
CA LEU A 211 -5.02 9.24 8.99
C LEU A 211 -4.57 8.91 7.56
N SER A 212 -5.48 9.14 6.62
CA SER A 212 -5.30 8.93 5.18
C SER A 212 -5.97 10.04 4.38
N GLY A 213 -5.79 10.03 3.06
CA GLY A 213 -6.32 11.05 2.14
C GLY A 213 -5.31 12.15 1.82
N PRO A 214 -5.69 13.16 1.03
CA PRO A 214 -4.79 14.22 0.55
C PRO A 214 -3.95 14.89 1.64
N ALA A 215 -4.46 14.98 2.87
CA ALA A 215 -3.77 15.52 4.03
C ALA A 215 -2.39 14.90 4.30
N ILE A 216 -2.15 13.64 3.92
CA ILE A 216 -0.86 12.96 4.16
C ILE A 216 0.09 12.99 2.95
N ARG A 217 -0.35 13.53 1.81
CA ARG A 217 0.42 13.43 0.55
C ARG A 217 1.81 14.08 0.62
N PRO A 218 1.99 15.30 1.16
CA PRO A 218 3.33 15.90 1.22
C PRO A 218 4.33 15.06 2.01
N ILE A 219 3.86 14.37 3.05
CA ILE A 219 4.69 13.47 3.87
C ILE A 219 5.04 12.20 3.07
N ALA A 220 4.06 11.64 2.37
CA ALA A 220 4.23 10.45 1.55
C ALA A 220 5.23 10.68 0.40
N VAL A 221 5.08 11.77 -0.36
CA VAL A 221 5.97 12.13 -1.47
C VAL A 221 7.42 12.31 -0.98
N ARG A 222 7.62 13.03 0.13
CA ARG A 222 8.94 13.18 0.75
C ARG A 222 9.54 11.81 1.11
N MET A 223 8.78 10.93 1.76
CA MET A 223 9.28 9.62 2.17
C MET A 223 9.61 8.72 0.98
N VAL A 224 8.80 8.73 -0.07
CA VAL A 224 9.07 8.02 -1.32
C VAL A 224 10.37 8.51 -1.92
N TRP A 225 10.58 9.83 -2.01
CA TRP A 225 11.82 10.42 -2.48
C TRP A 225 13.04 10.00 -1.64
N GLN A 226 12.93 10.03 -0.31
CA GLN A 226 14.02 9.61 0.58
C GLN A 226 14.38 8.13 0.37
N VAL A 227 13.37 7.25 0.29
CA VAL A 227 13.60 5.81 0.15
C VAL A 227 14.11 5.45 -1.24
N ALA A 228 13.56 6.05 -2.30
CA ALA A 228 13.98 5.81 -3.69
C ALA A 228 15.48 6.13 -3.92
N ARG A 229 16.03 7.07 -3.16
CA ARG A 229 17.47 7.42 -3.21
C ARG A 229 18.34 6.52 -2.32
N ALA A 230 17.74 5.88 -1.32
CA ALA A 230 18.48 5.11 -0.33
C ALA A 230 18.55 3.61 -0.63
N VAL A 231 17.64 3.06 -1.45
CA VAL A 231 17.63 1.67 -1.88
C VAL A 231 17.54 1.57 -3.41
N ARG A 232 17.98 0.43 -3.97
CA ARG A 232 17.90 0.17 -5.42
C ARG A 232 16.62 -0.54 -5.86
N LEU A 233 15.73 -0.83 -4.92
CA LEU A 233 14.48 -1.55 -5.17
C LEU A 233 13.44 -0.62 -5.78
N PRO A 234 12.57 -1.12 -6.68
CA PRO A 234 11.41 -0.36 -7.15
C PRO A 234 10.48 -0.02 -5.99
N ILE A 235 9.89 1.18 -6.06
CA ILE A 235 9.04 1.74 -5.02
C ILE A 235 7.59 1.83 -5.49
N ILE A 236 6.66 1.38 -4.66
CA ILE A 236 5.22 1.60 -4.83
C ILE A 236 4.81 2.75 -3.89
N GLY A 237 4.57 3.93 -4.45
CA GLY A 237 4.19 5.13 -3.72
C GLY A 237 2.70 5.21 -3.44
N MET A 238 2.29 5.58 -2.23
CA MET A 238 0.89 5.83 -1.90
C MET A 238 0.71 6.80 -0.74
N GLY A 239 -0.44 7.46 -0.71
CA GLY A 239 -0.82 8.40 0.33
C GLY A 239 -1.40 9.69 -0.25
N GLY A 240 -2.73 9.83 -0.21
CA GLY A 240 -3.40 11.06 -0.62
C GLY A 240 -3.42 11.35 -2.13
N ILE A 241 -3.25 10.32 -2.97
CA ILE A 241 -3.42 10.39 -4.42
C ILE A 241 -4.92 10.37 -4.73
N VAL A 242 -5.42 11.44 -5.35
CA VAL A 242 -6.81 11.57 -5.81
C VAL A 242 -6.91 11.98 -7.29
N THR A 243 -5.83 12.54 -7.86
CA THR A 243 -5.74 12.98 -9.27
C THR A 243 -4.49 12.43 -9.96
N ALA A 244 -4.42 12.58 -11.29
CA ALA A 244 -3.23 12.25 -12.06
C ALA A 244 -2.01 13.10 -11.69
N GLU A 245 -2.21 14.39 -11.35
CA GLU A 245 -1.13 15.26 -10.90
C GLU A 245 -0.52 14.79 -9.59
N ASP A 246 -1.35 14.34 -8.64
CA ASP A 246 -0.85 13.71 -7.42
C ASP A 246 -0.02 12.47 -7.75
N ALA A 247 -0.46 11.61 -8.67
CA ALA A 247 0.31 10.43 -9.08
C ALA A 247 1.65 10.80 -9.74
N LEU A 248 1.69 11.88 -10.53
CA LEU A 248 2.93 12.40 -11.11
C LEU A 248 3.92 12.83 -10.02
N GLU A 249 3.48 13.47 -8.93
CA GLU A 249 4.36 13.81 -7.78
C GLU A 249 5.14 12.57 -7.29
N PHE A 250 4.45 11.43 -7.15
CA PHE A 250 5.06 10.18 -6.70
C PHE A 250 6.02 9.58 -7.73
N LEU A 251 5.65 9.55 -9.01
CA LEU A 251 6.52 9.05 -10.07
C LEU A 251 7.81 9.88 -10.13
N ILE A 252 7.67 11.21 -10.18
CA ILE A 252 8.78 12.17 -10.19
C ILE A 252 9.68 12.01 -8.96
N ALA A 253 9.08 11.77 -7.78
CA ALA A 253 9.81 11.50 -6.55
C ALA A 253 10.60 10.17 -6.57
N GLY A 254 10.28 9.23 -7.45
CA GLY A 254 10.99 7.96 -7.59
C GLY A 254 10.14 6.70 -7.45
N ALA A 255 8.81 6.82 -7.30
CA ALA A 255 7.93 5.67 -7.35
C ALA A 255 7.90 5.06 -8.75
N THR A 256 7.99 3.74 -8.83
CA THR A 256 7.81 2.96 -10.07
C THR A 256 6.33 2.73 -10.38
N ALA A 257 5.51 2.58 -9.34
CA ALA A 257 4.06 2.46 -9.43
C ALA A 257 3.40 3.21 -8.25
N VAL A 258 2.10 3.48 -8.35
CA VAL A 258 1.33 4.22 -7.36
C VAL A 258 0.07 3.48 -6.93
N ALA A 259 -0.25 3.49 -5.63
CA ALA A 259 -1.46 2.86 -5.11
C ALA A 259 -2.52 3.88 -4.65
N VAL A 260 -3.75 3.70 -5.13
CA VAL A 260 -4.89 4.58 -4.85
C VAL A 260 -5.75 4.00 -3.73
N GLY A 261 -5.87 4.76 -2.64
CA GLY A 261 -6.51 4.35 -1.40
C GLY A 261 -7.84 5.06 -1.13
N THR A 262 -7.79 6.09 -0.28
CA THR A 262 -8.95 6.86 0.19
C THR A 262 -9.81 7.44 -0.93
N ALA A 263 -9.22 7.75 -2.08
CA ALA A 263 -9.94 8.28 -3.24
C ALA A 263 -11.09 7.36 -3.67
N ASN A 264 -10.92 6.03 -3.56
CA ASN A 264 -11.93 5.04 -3.96
C ASN A 264 -13.25 5.18 -3.17
N PHE A 265 -13.22 5.76 -1.97
CA PHE A 265 -14.41 6.00 -1.15
C PHE A 265 -15.17 7.26 -1.56
N ILE A 266 -14.49 8.20 -2.22
CA ILE A 266 -15.05 9.47 -2.69
C ILE A 266 -15.54 9.30 -4.12
N ASP A 267 -14.70 8.70 -4.97
CA ASP A 267 -14.95 8.42 -6.37
C ASP A 267 -14.42 7.01 -6.70
N PRO A 268 -15.30 6.01 -6.85
CA PRO A 268 -14.89 4.64 -7.19
C PRO A 268 -14.09 4.54 -8.49
N GLU A 269 -14.25 5.49 -9.42
CA GLU A 269 -13.54 5.52 -10.70
C GLU A 269 -12.20 6.26 -10.63
N ALA A 270 -11.81 6.81 -9.47
CA ALA A 270 -10.59 7.58 -9.32
C ALA A 270 -9.33 6.88 -9.88
N PRO A 271 -9.08 5.57 -9.65
CA PRO A 271 -7.92 4.90 -10.24
C PRO A 271 -7.88 4.97 -11.77
N VAL A 272 -9.05 4.85 -12.41
CA VAL A 272 -9.16 4.88 -13.87
C VAL A 272 -8.98 6.30 -14.42
N LYS A 273 -9.56 7.30 -13.77
CA LYS A 273 -9.36 8.72 -14.11
C LYS A 273 -7.89 9.14 -13.95
N ILE A 274 -7.20 8.59 -12.96
CA ILE A 274 -5.76 8.79 -12.77
C ILE A 274 -4.98 8.17 -13.94
N ILE A 275 -5.30 6.95 -14.38
CA ILE A 275 -4.67 6.32 -15.54
C ILE A 275 -4.83 7.20 -16.79
N GLU A 276 -6.05 7.64 -17.08
CA GLU A 276 -6.36 8.48 -18.24
C GLU A 276 -5.63 9.82 -18.17
N GLY A 277 -5.59 10.46 -17.00
CA GLY A 277 -4.88 11.72 -16.81
C GLY A 277 -3.36 11.57 -16.95
N LEU A 278 -2.77 10.44 -16.53
CA LEU A 278 -1.35 10.14 -16.77
C LEU A 278 -1.05 9.96 -18.27
N GLU A 279 -1.94 9.28 -19.00
CA GLU A 279 -1.83 9.11 -20.46
C GLU A 279 -1.91 10.45 -21.20
N GLN A 280 -2.85 11.30 -20.80
CA GLN A 280 -3.02 12.65 -21.33
C GLN A 280 -1.77 13.50 -21.06
N TYR A 281 -1.26 13.48 -19.84
CA TYR A 281 -0.04 14.20 -19.48
C TYR A 281 1.17 13.73 -20.32
N CYS A 282 1.36 12.42 -20.46
CA CYS A 282 2.45 11.88 -21.27
C CYS A 282 2.33 12.31 -22.73
N THR A 283 1.12 12.24 -23.30
CA THR A 283 0.86 12.63 -24.69
C THR A 283 1.12 14.13 -24.91
N ALA A 284 0.62 14.99 -24.01
CA ALA A 284 0.77 16.43 -24.09
C ALA A 284 2.24 16.89 -23.99
N ASN A 285 3.07 16.13 -23.29
CA ASN A 285 4.49 16.45 -23.08
C ASN A 285 5.44 15.63 -23.98
N GLY A 286 4.92 14.87 -24.95
CA GLY A 286 5.74 14.06 -25.86
C GLY A 286 6.51 12.91 -25.18
N ILE A 287 6.06 12.49 -24.00
CA ILE A 287 6.68 11.42 -23.19
C ILE A 287 6.22 10.07 -23.74
N GLN A 288 7.10 9.38 -24.45
CA GLN A 288 6.78 8.08 -25.06
C GLN A 288 6.72 6.94 -24.05
N ASN A 289 7.40 7.09 -22.91
CA ASN A 289 7.46 6.07 -21.87
C ASN A 289 7.34 6.72 -20.49
N VAL A 290 6.30 6.37 -19.74
CA VAL A 290 6.06 6.88 -18.38
C VAL A 290 7.26 6.68 -17.45
N ARG A 291 8.12 5.69 -17.72
CA ARG A 291 9.35 5.45 -16.97
C ARG A 291 10.34 6.61 -17.01
N GLN A 292 10.23 7.52 -17.99
CA GLN A 292 11.02 8.75 -18.05
C GLN A 292 10.69 9.72 -16.91
N LEU A 293 9.50 9.59 -16.31
CA LEU A 293 9.08 10.38 -15.16
C LEU A 293 9.58 9.82 -13.83
N ILE A 294 10.08 8.58 -13.81
CA ILE A 294 10.47 7.93 -12.55
C ILE A 294 11.77 8.55 -12.04
N GLY A 295 11.72 9.20 -10.88
CA GLY A 295 12.89 9.75 -10.21
C GLY A 295 13.54 10.92 -10.95
N CYS A 296 12.76 11.63 -11.79
CA CYS A 296 13.25 12.78 -12.56
C CYS A 296 13.20 14.11 -11.80
N LEU A 297 13.00 14.09 -10.47
CA LEU A 297 12.97 15.30 -9.65
C LEU A 297 14.30 16.05 -9.73
N GLU A 298 14.25 17.29 -10.23
CA GLU A 298 15.39 18.20 -10.24
C GLU A 298 15.50 18.93 -8.90
N ILE A 299 16.65 18.80 -8.24
CA ILE A 299 16.94 19.49 -6.98
C ILE A 299 17.89 20.64 -7.30
N PRO A 300 17.57 21.89 -6.90
CA PRO A 300 18.47 23.00 -7.12
C PRO A 300 19.85 22.76 -6.46
N SER A 301 20.92 23.06 -7.18
CA SER A 301 22.29 23.00 -6.67
C SER A 301 22.42 23.82 -5.37
N GLY A 302 22.87 23.21 -4.29
CA GLY A 302 23.04 23.88 -2.97
C GLY A 302 21.83 23.79 -2.03
N SER A 303 20.75 23.11 -2.43
CA SER A 303 19.71 22.67 -1.49
C SER A 303 20.29 21.55 -0.62
N GLY A 304 20.43 21.78 0.70
CA GLY A 304 21.13 20.88 1.61
C GLY A 304 20.59 19.45 1.67
N GLU A 305 21.50 18.49 1.74
CA GLU A 305 21.32 17.18 2.37
C GLU A 305 21.78 17.22 3.83
#